data_AF-A0A671MNH9-F1
#
_entry.id   AF-A0A671MNH9-F1
#
_cell.length_a   1.000
_cell.length_b   1.000
_cell.length_c   1.000
_cell.angle_alpha   90.00
_cell.angle_beta   90.00
_cell.angle_gamma   90.00
#
_symmetry.space_group_name_H-M   'P 1'
#
loop_
_entity.id
_entity.type
_entity.pdbx_description
1 polymer ?
#
loop_
_entity_poly.entity_id
_entity_poly.type
_entity_poly.pdbx_seq_one_letter_code
_entity_poly.pdbx_strand_id
1 'polypeptide(L)'
;MKLCRCFVHVLLLFVSAGHVGAPLPCNLIKLLDVICVKGPNVFKGYLKDPVRTAETLDADGWLHTGDIGKWLPNGTLKIIDRKKHIFKLAQGEYISPEKIESIYIRSEPVSQLYVHGDSLQSCLVGIIVLDPEVLPSWAQKKGFEGCFDELCGNKELKKAVLDDMVRLGKASGLHSFEQVKDIHIHKEMFSIQNGLLTPTLKAKRPELKEYFSRAIEQLYSNISM
;
A
#
# COMPACT_ATOMS: atom_id res chain seq x y z
N MET A 1 -1.98 24.81 -12.95
CA MET A 1 -0.58 24.30 -12.92
C MET A 1 0.25 25.24 -12.04
N LYS A 2 0.47 24.91 -10.76
CA LYS A 2 1.26 25.78 -9.87
C LYS A 2 2.74 25.58 -10.19
N LEU A 3 3.29 26.39 -11.09
CA LEU A 3 4.74 26.56 -11.21
C LEU A 3 5.20 27.34 -9.97
N CYS A 4 5.79 26.65 -8.99
CA CYS A 4 6.42 27.33 -7.86
C CYS A 4 7.79 27.83 -8.33
N ARG A 5 7.86 29.06 -8.85
CA ARG A 5 9.12 29.81 -8.99
C ARG A 5 9.50 30.32 -7.60
N CYS A 6 10.10 29.47 -6.76
CA CYS A 6 10.67 29.90 -5.49
C CYS A 6 12.12 30.38 -5.72
N PHE A 7 12.30 31.69 -5.87
CA PHE A 7 13.42 32.36 -5.24
C PHE A 7 13.11 32.41 -3.73
N VAL A 8 14.11 32.11 -2.88
CA VAL A 8 14.37 32.64 -1.52
C VAL A 8 15.07 31.58 -0.65
N HIS A 9 16.23 32.01 -0.14
CA HIS A 9 17.05 31.55 1.00
C HIS A 9 16.96 30.08 1.49
N VAL A 10 18.11 29.41 1.35
CA VAL A 10 18.46 28.16 2.01
C VAL A 10 18.65 28.42 3.51
N LEU A 11 17.78 27.84 4.33
CA LEU A 11 18.14 27.44 5.69
C LEU A 11 17.68 25.99 5.84
N LEU A 12 18.64 25.08 5.73
CA LEU A 12 18.52 23.65 6.03
C LEU A 12 18.14 23.50 7.52
N LEU A 13 16.84 23.41 7.81
CA LEU A 13 16.38 23.16 9.16
C LEU A 13 15.19 22.18 9.19
N PHE A 14 15.47 21.06 9.87
CA PHE A 14 14.56 20.14 10.58
C PHE A 14 13.85 19.03 9.78
N VAL A 15 13.92 17.73 10.17
CA VAL A 15 13.64 16.97 11.43
C VAL A 15 12.27 16.31 11.38
N SER A 16 12.21 15.17 10.70
CA SER A 16 11.28 14.05 10.92
C SER A 16 11.40 13.05 9.77
N ALA A 17 11.31 11.75 10.07
CA ALA A 17 11.39 10.69 9.06
C ALA A 17 10.33 10.86 7.96
N GLY A 18 10.71 10.60 6.70
CA GLY A 18 9.80 10.63 5.54
C GLY A 18 9.75 11.95 4.75
N HIS A 19 10.59 12.93 5.05
CA HIS A 19 10.69 14.19 4.28
C HIS A 19 11.97 14.24 3.45
N VAL A 20 11.88 14.77 2.22
CA VAL A 20 13.05 15.01 1.35
C VAL A 20 13.59 16.44 1.47
N GLY A 21 12.96 17.27 2.30
CA GLY A 21 13.33 18.67 2.50
C GLY A 21 12.88 19.58 1.35
N ALA A 22 13.54 20.73 1.24
CA ALA A 22 13.32 21.68 0.16
C ALA A 22 14.08 21.26 -1.11
N PRO A 23 13.53 21.53 -2.31
CA PRO A 23 14.23 21.32 -3.57
C PRO A 23 15.60 22.01 -3.59
N LEU A 24 16.62 21.38 -4.16
CA LEU A 24 17.89 22.05 -4.44
C LEU A 24 17.64 23.22 -5.42
N PRO A 25 18.29 24.38 -5.23
CA PRO A 25 18.05 25.58 -6.06
C PRO A 25 18.30 25.36 -7.55
N CYS A 26 19.19 24.43 -7.90
CA CYS A 26 19.52 24.08 -9.29
C CYS A 26 18.52 23.13 -9.95
N ASN A 27 17.53 22.63 -9.21
CA ASN A 27 16.53 21.68 -9.71
C ASN A 27 15.14 22.32 -9.70
N LEU A 28 14.47 22.26 -10.86
CA LEU A 28 13.04 22.50 -10.97
C LEU A 28 12.30 21.22 -10.57
N ILE A 29 11.31 21.37 -9.68
CA ILE A 29 10.44 20.26 -9.28
C ILE A 29 9.00 20.58 -9.67
N LYS A 30 8.35 19.62 -10.31
CA LYS A 30 6.95 19.67 -10.70
C LYS A 30 6.25 18.45 -10.14
N LEU A 31 5.11 18.65 -9.48
CA LEU A 31 4.26 17.56 -9.01
C LEU A 31 3.08 17.41 -9.98
N LEU A 32 3.06 16.29 -10.69
CA LEU A 32 1.92 15.84 -11.50
C LEU A 32 1.32 14.61 -10.80
N ASP A 33 1.30 13.46 -11.46
CA ASP A 33 0.99 12.17 -10.83
C ASP A 33 2.16 11.62 -10.02
N VAL A 34 3.39 11.97 -10.42
CA VAL A 34 4.65 11.63 -9.78
C VAL A 34 5.50 12.89 -9.65
N ILE A 35 6.53 12.81 -8.82
CA ILE A 35 7.53 13.86 -8.69
C ILE A 35 8.36 13.88 -9.98
N CYS A 36 8.30 15.01 -10.69
CA CYS A 36 9.09 15.27 -11.88
C CYS A 36 10.22 16.25 -11.52
N VAL A 37 11.45 15.93 -11.92
CA VAL A 37 12.64 16.74 -11.63
C VAL A 37 13.33 17.14 -12.93
N LYS A 38 13.73 18.40 -13.05
CA LYS A 38 14.53 18.90 -14.19
C LYS A 38 15.68 19.73 -13.66
N GLY A 39 16.90 19.44 -14.10
CA GLY A 39 18.09 20.16 -13.64
C GLY A 39 19.38 19.57 -14.21
N PRO A 40 20.53 20.20 -13.95
CA PRO A 40 21.83 19.75 -14.46
C PRO A 40 22.25 18.37 -13.91
N ASN A 41 21.63 17.93 -12.82
CA ASN A 41 21.89 16.65 -12.17
C ASN A 41 21.12 15.47 -12.78
N VAL A 42 20.20 15.72 -13.72
CA VAL A 42 19.40 14.68 -14.37
C VAL A 42 20.26 13.96 -15.42
N PHE A 43 20.26 12.63 -15.38
CA PHE A 43 21.01 11.80 -16.32
C PHE A 43 20.46 11.94 -17.75
N LYS A 44 21.30 11.69 -18.76
CA LYS A 44 20.93 11.89 -20.19
C LYS A 44 20.02 10.79 -20.77
N GLY A 45 19.96 9.64 -20.11
CA GLY A 45 19.21 8.47 -20.55
C GLY A 45 19.90 7.16 -20.18
N TYR A 46 19.19 6.06 -20.41
CA TYR A 46 19.70 4.72 -20.22
C TYR A 46 20.63 4.32 -21.37
N LEU A 47 21.72 3.64 -21.03
CA LEU A 47 22.70 3.18 -22.01
C LEU A 47 22.06 2.16 -22.97
N LYS A 48 22.05 2.48 -24.27
CA LYS A 48 21.50 1.64 -25.36
C LYS A 48 20.00 1.30 -25.22
N ASP A 49 19.25 2.04 -24.41
CA ASP A 49 17.82 1.82 -24.23
C ASP A 49 17.04 3.14 -24.46
N PRO A 50 16.85 3.54 -25.73
CA PRO A 50 16.16 4.78 -26.06
C PRO A 50 14.68 4.75 -25.69
N VAL A 51 14.07 3.56 -25.64
CA VAL A 51 12.65 3.38 -25.30
C VAL A 51 12.43 3.70 -23.83
N ARG A 52 13.16 3.05 -22.91
CA ARG A 52 13.05 3.37 -21.48
C ARG A 52 13.50 4.78 -21.15
N THR A 53 14.43 5.33 -21.94
CA THR A 53 14.85 6.73 -21.81
C THR A 53 13.69 7.66 -22.10
N ALA A 54 12.96 7.48 -23.20
CA ALA A 54 11.80 8.30 -23.56
C ALA A 54 10.61 8.11 -22.60
N GLU A 55 10.46 6.93 -21.99
CA GLU A 55 9.45 6.70 -20.95
C GLU A 55 9.76 7.45 -19.64
N THR A 56 11.04 7.65 -19.34
CA THR A 56 11.52 8.19 -18.07
C THR A 56 11.84 9.69 -18.15
N LEU A 57 12.31 10.16 -19.30
CA LEU A 57 12.59 11.55 -19.61
C LEU A 57 11.61 12.03 -20.69
N ASP A 58 10.79 13.02 -20.35
CA ASP A 58 9.87 13.60 -21.33
C ASP A 58 10.59 14.48 -22.36
N ALA A 59 9.86 14.89 -23.41
CA ALA A 59 10.38 15.77 -24.46
C ALA A 59 10.82 17.16 -23.94
N ASP A 60 10.29 17.57 -22.80
CA ASP A 60 10.64 18.83 -22.13
C ASP A 60 11.86 18.68 -21.18
N GLY A 61 12.45 17.48 -21.06
CA GLY A 61 13.60 17.18 -20.22
C GLY A 61 13.28 16.99 -18.73
N TRP A 62 12.05 16.64 -18.37
CA TRP A 62 11.67 16.24 -17.02
C TRP A 62 11.89 14.76 -16.79
N LEU A 63 12.57 14.45 -15.69
CA LEU A 63 12.72 13.11 -15.16
C LEU A 63 11.50 12.72 -14.33
N HIS A 64 10.79 11.69 -14.77
CA HIS A 64 9.74 11.03 -14.01
C HIS A 64 10.36 10.04 -13.03
N THR A 65 10.43 10.43 -11.74
CA THR A 65 11.07 9.60 -10.70
C THR A 65 10.30 8.31 -10.39
N GLY A 66 9.00 8.29 -10.71
CA GLY A 66 8.09 7.21 -10.34
C GLY A 66 7.65 7.26 -8.87
N ASP A 67 8.07 8.28 -8.12
CA ASP A 67 7.72 8.50 -6.73
C ASP A 67 6.52 9.45 -6.63
N ILE A 68 5.55 9.10 -5.79
CA ILE A 68 4.38 9.95 -5.52
C ILE A 68 4.73 10.87 -4.36
N GLY A 69 4.57 12.17 -4.60
CA GLY A 69 4.88 13.22 -3.64
C GLY A 69 3.65 13.99 -3.22
N LYS A 70 3.74 14.65 -2.06
CA LYS A 70 2.78 15.66 -1.63
C LYS A 70 3.52 16.89 -1.15
N TRP A 71 3.09 18.05 -1.64
CA TRP A 71 3.53 19.32 -1.09
C TRP A 71 2.91 19.53 0.27
N LEU A 72 3.74 19.82 1.26
CA LEU A 72 3.29 20.21 2.59
C LEU A 72 3.10 21.73 2.66
N PRO A 73 2.23 22.23 3.57
CA PRO A 73 1.98 23.66 3.72
C PRO A 73 3.24 24.49 4.01
N ASN A 74 4.27 23.87 4.58
CA ASN A 74 5.57 24.48 4.86
C ASN A 74 6.51 24.56 3.63
N GLY A 75 6.03 24.21 2.43
CA GLY A 75 6.83 24.24 1.20
C GLY A 75 7.79 23.07 1.02
N THR A 76 7.79 22.08 1.92
CA THR A 76 8.60 20.87 1.77
C THR A 76 7.89 19.79 0.96
N LEU A 77 8.68 18.95 0.28
CA LEU A 77 8.17 17.79 -0.42
C LEU A 77 8.22 16.57 0.50
N LYS A 78 7.11 15.85 0.58
CA LYS A 78 7.03 14.54 1.24
C LYS A 78 6.89 13.46 0.18
N ILE A 79 7.79 12.47 0.18
CA ILE A 79 7.60 11.26 -0.61
C ILE A 79 6.62 10.36 0.14
N ILE A 80 5.54 9.99 -0.52
CA ILE A 80 4.55 9.06 0.02
C ILE A 80 5.04 7.64 -0.22
N ASP A 81 5.21 7.27 -1.49
CA ASP A 81 5.59 5.92 -1.90
C ASP A 81 5.81 5.87 -3.44
N ARG A 82 6.13 4.69 -3.98
CA ARG A 82 6.26 4.42 -5.42
C ARG A 82 4.89 4.28 -6.09
N LYS A 83 4.73 4.89 -7.28
CA LYS A 83 3.49 4.77 -8.09
C LYS A 83 3.04 3.34 -8.34
N LYS A 84 3.98 2.39 -8.44
CA LYS A 84 3.67 0.97 -8.67
C LYS A 84 3.17 0.24 -7.42
N HIS A 85 3.43 0.76 -6.23
CA HIS A 85 3.14 0.08 -4.96
C HIS A 85 1.91 0.63 -4.25
N ILE A 86 1.43 1.82 -4.64
CA ILE A 86 0.24 2.44 -4.06
C ILE A 86 -0.88 2.54 -5.09
N PHE A 87 -2.10 2.62 -4.58
CA PHE A 87 -3.28 2.88 -5.38
C PHE A 87 -4.08 4.01 -4.77
N LYS A 88 -4.96 4.58 -5.58
CA LYS A 88 -5.82 5.71 -5.22
C LYS A 88 -7.24 5.19 -5.07
N LEU A 89 -7.91 5.51 -3.96
CA LEU A 89 -9.33 5.20 -3.78
C LEU A 89 -10.23 6.21 -4.51
N ALA A 90 -11.52 5.89 -4.65
CA ALA A 90 -12.49 6.77 -5.30
C ALA A 90 -12.57 8.18 -4.67
N GLN A 91 -12.21 8.32 -3.38
CA GLN A 91 -12.23 9.59 -2.65
C GLN A 91 -11.06 10.52 -3.04
N GLY A 92 -10.04 9.99 -3.70
CA GLY A 92 -8.84 10.75 -4.02
C GLY A 92 -7.63 10.45 -3.15
N GLU A 93 -7.81 9.68 -2.07
CA GLU A 93 -6.76 9.35 -1.11
C GLU A 93 -5.83 8.24 -1.63
N TYR A 94 -4.54 8.37 -1.30
CA TYR A 94 -3.51 7.39 -1.67
C TYR A 94 -3.29 6.40 -0.53
N ILE A 95 -3.29 5.12 -0.89
CA ILE A 95 -3.17 4.01 0.06
C ILE A 95 -1.91 3.21 -0.25
N SER A 96 -1.08 3.01 0.77
CA SER A 96 0.03 2.06 0.72
C SER A 96 -0.40 0.74 1.36
N PRO A 97 -0.72 -0.30 0.56
CA PRO A 97 -1.12 -1.59 1.10
C PRO A 97 -0.02 -2.22 1.95
N GLU A 98 1.26 -2.07 1.58
CA GLU A 98 2.37 -2.64 2.37
C GLU A 98 2.41 -2.08 3.79
N LYS A 99 2.14 -0.78 3.95
CA LYS A 99 2.03 -0.15 5.27
C LYS A 99 0.93 -0.81 6.11
N ILE A 100 -0.25 -0.99 5.53
CA ILE A 100 -1.40 -1.60 6.20
C ILE A 100 -1.10 -3.07 6.53
N GLU A 101 -0.51 -3.79 5.59
CA GLU A 101 -0.13 -5.19 5.73
C GLU A 101 0.87 -5.40 6.88
N SER A 102 1.87 -4.52 6.99
CA SER A 102 2.87 -4.54 8.07
C SER A 102 2.30 -4.29 9.48
N ILE A 103 1.13 -3.67 9.57
CA ILE A 103 0.44 -3.40 10.84
C ILE A 103 -0.45 -4.57 11.21
N TYR A 104 -1.24 -5.08 10.27
CA TYR A 104 -2.18 -6.18 10.56
C TYR A 104 -1.50 -7.52 10.78
N ILE A 105 -0.33 -7.76 10.19
CA ILE A 105 0.46 -8.98 10.47
C ILE A 105 0.95 -9.07 11.92
N ARG A 106 0.82 -8.00 12.72
CA ARG A 106 1.10 -8.03 14.16
C ARG A 106 -0.02 -8.67 14.98
N SER A 107 -1.17 -8.96 14.35
CA SER A 107 -2.26 -9.70 14.98
C SER A 107 -1.83 -11.17 15.15
N GLU A 108 -1.90 -11.68 16.38
CA GLU A 108 -1.46 -13.05 16.72
C GLU A 108 -1.95 -14.16 15.76
N PRO A 109 -3.23 -14.21 15.37
CA PRO A 109 -3.73 -15.31 14.52
C PRO A 109 -3.39 -15.14 13.03
N VAL A 110 -2.84 -13.99 12.59
CA VAL A 110 -2.63 -13.68 11.17
C VAL A 110 -1.20 -14.06 10.75
N SER A 111 -1.08 -15.01 9.82
CA SER A 111 0.21 -15.44 9.26
C SER A 111 0.59 -14.64 8.02
N GLN A 112 -0.34 -14.51 7.07
CA GLN A 112 -0.14 -13.76 5.83
C GLN A 112 -1.37 -12.92 5.53
N LEU A 113 -1.16 -11.79 4.85
CA LEU A 113 -2.25 -10.92 4.46
C LEU A 113 -1.93 -10.21 3.15
N TYR A 114 -2.97 -10.08 2.33
CA TYR A 114 -2.99 -9.31 1.10
C TYR A 114 -4.13 -8.30 1.17
N VAL A 115 -3.80 -7.01 1.12
CA VAL A 115 -4.77 -5.92 1.07
C VAL A 115 -5.00 -5.52 -0.37
N HIS A 116 -6.27 -5.51 -0.76
CA HIS A 116 -6.71 -5.09 -2.07
C HIS A 116 -7.60 -3.84 -1.97
N GLY A 117 -7.38 -2.91 -2.89
CA GLY A 117 -8.20 -1.74 -3.08
C GLY A 117 -8.34 -1.44 -4.57
N ASP A 118 -9.50 -0.96 -4.97
CA ASP A 118 -9.78 -0.51 -6.33
C ASP A 118 -10.04 1.00 -6.34
N SER A 119 -9.63 1.65 -7.42
CA SER A 119 -9.91 3.07 -7.70
C SER A 119 -11.38 3.41 -7.83
N LEU A 120 -12.22 2.43 -8.18
CA LEU A 120 -13.67 2.59 -8.23
C LEU A 120 -14.33 2.46 -6.85
N GLN A 121 -13.62 1.90 -5.87
CA GLN A 121 -14.15 1.58 -4.56
C GLN A 121 -13.71 2.60 -3.50
N SER A 122 -14.56 2.77 -2.49
CA SER A 122 -14.33 3.67 -1.36
C SER A 122 -13.69 2.99 -0.15
N CYS A 123 -13.51 1.67 -0.24
CA CYS A 123 -13.13 0.81 0.86
C CYS A 123 -12.07 -0.19 0.42
N LEU A 124 -11.39 -0.75 1.42
CA LEU A 124 -10.39 -1.78 1.25
C LEU A 124 -10.95 -3.13 1.67
N VAL A 125 -10.53 -4.16 0.96
CA VAL A 125 -10.83 -5.56 1.30
C VAL A 125 -9.53 -6.32 1.52
N GLY A 126 -9.56 -7.32 2.40
CA GLY A 126 -8.38 -8.07 2.79
C GLY A 126 -8.54 -9.56 2.56
N ILE A 127 -7.45 -10.23 2.22
CA ILE A 127 -7.36 -11.68 2.19
C ILE A 127 -6.34 -12.05 3.25
N ILE A 128 -6.75 -12.89 4.20
CA ILE A 128 -5.92 -13.30 5.33
C ILE A 128 -5.71 -14.81 5.32
N VAL A 129 -4.52 -15.23 5.68
CA VAL A 129 -4.19 -16.62 5.99
C VAL A 129 -3.91 -16.68 7.48
N LEU A 130 -4.64 -17.54 8.16
CA LEU A 130 -4.48 -17.75 9.60
C LEU A 130 -3.41 -18.80 9.88
N ASP A 131 -2.72 -18.63 10.99
CA ASP A 131 -1.72 -19.60 11.44
C ASP A 131 -2.41 -20.82 12.08
N PRO A 132 -2.25 -22.05 11.55
CA PRO A 132 -2.93 -23.23 12.09
C PRO A 132 -2.47 -23.63 13.50
N GLU A 133 -1.26 -23.23 13.92
CA GLU A 133 -0.72 -23.55 15.24
C GLU A 133 -1.20 -22.54 16.29
N VAL A 134 -1.28 -21.25 15.92
CA VAL A 134 -1.67 -20.17 16.85
C VAL A 134 -3.18 -20.00 16.93
N LEU A 135 -3.91 -20.26 15.83
CA LEU A 135 -5.35 -20.01 15.75
C LEU A 135 -6.18 -20.72 16.83
N PRO A 136 -5.99 -22.02 17.14
CA PRO A 136 -6.80 -22.70 18.15
C PRO A 136 -6.62 -22.09 19.55
N SER A 137 -5.38 -21.75 19.91
CA SER A 137 -5.06 -21.11 21.20
C SER A 137 -5.68 -19.71 21.30
N TRP A 138 -5.66 -18.95 20.20
CA TRP A 138 -6.28 -17.63 20.15
C TRP A 138 -7.81 -17.70 20.16
N ALA A 139 -8.40 -18.64 19.43
CA ALA A 139 -9.83 -18.91 19.38
C ALA A 139 -10.38 -19.27 20.77
N GLN A 140 -9.67 -20.14 21.50
CA GLN A 140 -10.07 -20.54 22.85
C GLN A 140 -10.09 -19.35 23.83
N LYS A 141 -9.10 -18.43 23.76
CA LYS A 141 -9.11 -17.18 24.55
C LYS A 141 -10.32 -16.29 24.28
N LYS A 142 -10.93 -16.42 23.09
CA LYS A 142 -12.11 -15.67 22.65
C LYS A 142 -13.42 -16.44 22.85
N GLY A 143 -13.36 -17.68 23.36
CA GLY A 143 -14.52 -18.53 23.61
C GLY A 143 -14.97 -19.34 22.38
N PHE A 144 -14.12 -19.48 21.37
CA PHE A 144 -14.37 -20.35 20.22
C PHE A 144 -13.61 -21.67 20.38
N GLU A 145 -14.31 -22.79 20.16
CA GLU A 145 -13.74 -24.14 20.17
C GLU A 145 -14.05 -24.81 18.83
N GLY A 146 -13.09 -25.57 18.30
CA GLY A 146 -13.26 -26.29 17.03
C GLY A 146 -11.94 -26.64 16.35
N CYS A 147 -12.04 -27.42 15.28
CA CYS A 147 -10.90 -27.73 14.41
C CYS A 147 -10.57 -26.52 13.50
N PHE A 148 -9.34 -26.43 12.99
CA PHE A 148 -8.88 -25.35 12.11
C PHE A 148 -9.85 -25.06 10.94
N ASP A 149 -10.34 -26.11 10.28
CA ASP A 149 -11.29 -25.99 9.17
C ASP A 149 -12.65 -25.39 9.57
N GLU A 150 -13.14 -25.72 10.77
CA GLU A 150 -14.41 -25.21 11.31
C GLU A 150 -14.27 -23.75 11.73
N LEU A 151 -13.15 -23.42 12.37
CA LEU A 151 -12.78 -22.07 12.76
C LEU A 151 -12.68 -21.15 11.53
N CYS A 152 -12.01 -21.60 10.47
CA CYS A 152 -11.89 -20.85 9.22
C CYS A 152 -13.24 -20.53 8.56
N GLY A 153 -14.26 -21.39 8.75
CA GLY A 153 -15.61 -21.18 8.22
C GLY A 153 -16.52 -20.33 9.12
N ASN A 154 -16.12 -20.07 10.36
CA ASN A 154 -16.97 -19.40 11.33
C ASN A 154 -17.02 -17.88 11.11
N LYS A 155 -18.22 -17.34 10.85
CA LYS A 155 -18.46 -15.91 10.65
C LYS A 155 -18.14 -15.07 11.90
N GLU A 156 -18.37 -15.61 13.09
CA GLU A 156 -18.08 -14.91 14.34
C GLU A 156 -16.57 -14.79 14.58
N LEU A 157 -15.80 -15.85 14.26
CA LEU A 157 -14.35 -15.81 14.32
C LEU A 157 -13.79 -14.80 13.30
N LYS A 158 -14.30 -14.83 12.06
CA LYS A 158 -13.95 -13.83 11.04
C LYS A 158 -14.16 -12.40 11.57
N LYS A 159 -15.30 -12.14 12.23
CA LYS A 159 -15.58 -10.83 12.84
C LYS A 159 -14.60 -10.51 13.96
N ALA A 160 -14.28 -11.46 14.83
CA ALA A 160 -13.34 -11.27 15.93
C ALA A 160 -11.92 -10.94 15.43
N VAL A 161 -11.46 -11.59 14.35
CA VAL A 161 -10.17 -11.30 13.71
C VAL A 161 -10.18 -9.92 13.06
N LEU A 162 -11.27 -9.57 12.36
CA LEU A 162 -11.43 -8.24 11.78
C LEU A 162 -11.39 -7.13 12.84
N ASP A 163 -12.10 -7.32 13.96
CA ASP A 163 -12.13 -6.37 15.07
C ASP A 163 -10.74 -6.19 15.71
N ASP A 164 -9.96 -7.28 15.81
CA ASP A 164 -8.57 -7.27 16.29
C ASP A 164 -7.65 -6.46 15.37
N MET A 165 -7.72 -6.72 14.06
CA MET A 165 -7.00 -5.98 13.04
C MET A 165 -7.37 -4.49 13.05
N VAL A 166 -8.65 -4.16 13.09
CA VAL A 166 -9.16 -2.78 13.15
C VAL A 166 -8.67 -2.07 14.40
N ARG A 167 -8.63 -2.75 15.55
CA ARG A 167 -8.06 -2.21 16.80
C ARG A 167 -6.57 -1.87 16.63
N LEU A 168 -5.78 -2.78 16.05
CA LEU A 168 -4.35 -2.55 15.77
C LEU A 168 -4.12 -1.41 14.77
N GLY A 169 -4.97 -1.32 13.75
CA GLY A 169 -4.94 -0.24 12.77
C GLY A 169 -5.15 1.12 13.43
N LYS A 170 -6.20 1.24 14.27
CA LYS A 170 -6.47 2.48 15.03
C LYS A 170 -5.33 2.83 15.98
N ALA A 171 -4.79 1.85 16.71
CA ALA A 171 -3.66 2.05 17.62
C ALA A 171 -2.38 2.51 16.90
N SER A 172 -2.20 2.09 15.65
CA SER A 172 -1.05 2.48 14.81
C SER A 172 -1.27 3.78 14.02
N GLY A 173 -2.41 4.45 14.22
CA GLY A 173 -2.74 5.71 13.55
C GLY A 173 -3.22 5.57 12.10
N LEU A 174 -3.74 4.40 11.70
CA LEU A 174 -4.38 4.24 10.39
C LEU A 174 -5.71 5.01 10.34
N HIS A 175 -5.90 5.76 9.26
CA HIS A 175 -7.15 6.47 9.02
C HIS A 175 -8.31 5.51 8.75
N SER A 176 -9.55 5.98 8.91
CA SER A 176 -10.75 5.16 8.68
C SER A 176 -10.86 4.59 7.26
N PHE A 177 -10.25 5.27 6.27
CA PHE A 177 -10.19 4.83 4.88
C PHE A 177 -9.03 3.86 4.59
N GLU A 178 -8.01 3.80 5.46
CA GLU A 178 -6.94 2.78 5.42
C GLU A 178 -7.36 1.48 6.11
N GLN A 179 -8.53 1.48 6.77
CA GLN A 179 -9.04 0.30 7.48
C GLN A 179 -9.83 -0.60 6.53
N VAL A 180 -9.51 -1.89 6.60
CA VAL A 180 -10.17 -2.93 5.79
C VAL A 180 -11.60 -3.11 6.31
N LYS A 181 -12.57 -3.15 5.40
CA LYS A 181 -14.00 -3.25 5.73
C LYS A 181 -14.50 -4.67 5.83
N ASP A 182 -13.97 -5.56 4.97
CA ASP A 182 -14.29 -6.98 5.02
C ASP A 182 -13.05 -7.81 4.63
N ILE A 183 -13.01 -9.04 5.14
CA ILE A 183 -11.89 -9.96 4.97
C ILE A 183 -12.34 -11.34 4.48
N HIS A 184 -11.51 -11.99 3.68
CA HIS A 184 -11.67 -13.39 3.32
C HIS A 184 -10.57 -14.22 3.99
N ILE A 185 -10.96 -15.28 4.68
CA ILE A 185 -10.01 -16.22 5.29
C ILE A 185 -9.69 -17.30 4.26
N HIS A 186 -8.42 -17.37 3.89
CA HIS A 186 -7.89 -18.38 2.99
C HIS A 186 -7.10 -19.43 3.77
N LYS A 187 -7.29 -20.71 3.40
CA LYS A 187 -6.71 -21.86 4.12
C LYS A 187 -5.28 -22.18 3.70
N GLU A 188 -4.93 -21.92 2.45
CA GLU A 188 -3.61 -22.22 1.91
C GLU A 188 -2.66 -21.04 2.11
N MET A 189 -1.41 -21.31 2.47
CA MET A 189 -0.39 -20.26 2.57
C MET A 189 0.05 -19.79 1.18
N PHE A 190 0.33 -18.50 1.03
CA PHE A 190 0.98 -17.97 -0.16
C PHE A 190 2.40 -18.50 -0.21
N SER A 191 2.77 -19.11 -1.34
CA SER A 191 4.07 -19.72 -1.54
C SER A 191 4.67 -19.31 -2.88
N ILE A 192 5.93 -19.68 -3.10
CA ILE A 192 6.55 -19.53 -4.42
C ILE A 192 5.98 -20.59 -5.38
N GLN A 193 5.58 -21.76 -4.85
CA GLN A 193 5.08 -22.90 -5.63
C GLN A 193 3.69 -22.63 -6.22
N ASN A 194 2.79 -22.00 -5.47
CA ASN A 194 1.50 -21.55 -6.00
C ASN A 194 1.59 -20.25 -6.81
N GLY A 195 2.82 -19.73 -7.00
CA GLY A 195 3.08 -18.56 -7.84
C GLY A 195 2.65 -17.23 -7.23
N LEU A 196 2.14 -17.22 -5.98
CA LEU A 196 1.60 -16.02 -5.32
C LEU A 196 2.69 -15.15 -4.67
N LEU A 197 3.86 -15.73 -4.40
CA LEU A 197 5.03 -15.00 -3.90
C LEU A 197 6.14 -14.88 -4.96
N THR A 198 6.90 -13.79 -4.90
CA THR A 198 8.18 -13.67 -5.59
C THR A 198 9.22 -14.56 -4.90
N PRO A 199 10.36 -14.86 -5.55
CA PRO A 199 11.49 -15.53 -4.90
C PRO A 199 12.02 -14.80 -3.66
N THR A 200 11.72 -13.50 -3.54
CA THR A 200 12.03 -12.65 -2.38
C THR A 200 10.93 -12.63 -1.33
N LEU A 201 9.97 -13.56 -1.39
CA LEU A 201 8.82 -13.69 -0.50
C LEU A 201 7.88 -12.47 -0.45
N LYS A 202 7.90 -11.64 -1.49
CA LYS A 202 6.95 -10.52 -1.62
C LYS A 202 5.70 -10.98 -2.34
N ALA A 203 4.56 -10.47 -1.88
CA ALA A 203 3.26 -10.71 -2.50
C ALA A 203 3.24 -10.22 -3.96
N LYS A 204 2.96 -11.12 -4.90
CA LYS A 204 2.75 -10.77 -6.30
C LYS A 204 1.31 -10.28 -6.51
N ARG A 205 1.11 -8.97 -6.39
CA ARG A 205 -0.22 -8.35 -6.40
C ARG A 205 -1.05 -8.65 -7.67
N PRO A 206 -0.51 -8.61 -8.89
CA PRO A 206 -1.29 -8.93 -10.10
C PRO A 206 -1.83 -10.37 -10.07
N GLU A 207 -0.98 -11.33 -9.72
CA GLU A 207 -1.29 -12.76 -9.66
C GLU A 207 -2.26 -13.06 -8.50
N LEU A 208 -2.07 -12.43 -7.34
CA LEU A 208 -3.02 -12.51 -6.21
C LEU A 208 -4.39 -11.93 -6.57
N LYS A 209 -4.43 -10.80 -7.28
CA LYS A 209 -5.69 -10.21 -7.76
C LYS A 209 -6.43 -11.18 -8.69
N GLU A 210 -5.73 -11.83 -9.60
CA GLU A 210 -6.33 -12.78 -10.54
C GLU A 210 -6.85 -14.04 -9.82
N TYR A 211 -6.02 -14.64 -8.97
CA TYR A 211 -6.35 -15.84 -8.19
C TYR A 211 -7.56 -15.61 -7.28
N PHE A 212 -7.63 -14.47 -6.60
CA PHE A 212 -8.69 -14.14 -5.66
C PHE A 212 -9.80 -13.24 -6.21
N SER A 213 -9.87 -13.05 -7.53
CA SER A 213 -10.85 -12.18 -8.20
C SER A 213 -12.29 -12.40 -7.69
N ARG A 214 -12.75 -13.65 -7.68
CA ARG A 214 -14.09 -14.02 -7.19
C ARG A 214 -14.32 -13.67 -5.72
N ALA A 215 -13.34 -13.92 -4.86
CA ALA A 215 -13.46 -13.62 -3.43
C ALA A 215 -13.50 -12.10 -3.22
N ILE A 216 -12.67 -11.34 -3.93
CA ILE A 216 -12.64 -9.88 -3.88
C ILE A 216 -13.99 -9.28 -4.32
N GLU A 217 -14.56 -9.77 -5.42
CA GLU A 217 -15.87 -9.33 -5.91
C GLU A 217 -16.99 -9.60 -4.88
N GLN A 218 -16.96 -10.76 -4.22
CA GLN A 218 -17.90 -11.09 -3.15
C GLN A 218 -17.75 -10.15 -1.95
N LEU A 219 -16.52 -9.84 -1.53
CA LEU A 219 -16.27 -8.90 -0.42
C LEU A 219 -16.83 -7.51 -0.75
N TYR A 220 -16.56 -6.97 -1.94
CA TYR A 220 -17.12 -5.67 -2.33
C TYR A 220 -18.65 -5.69 -2.44
N SER A 221 -19.23 -6.77 -2.96
CA SER A 221 -20.68 -6.93 -3.05
C SER A 221 -21.35 -6.93 -1.68
N ASN A 222 -20.72 -7.54 -0.67
CA ASN A 222 -21.22 -7.56 0.71
C ASN A 222 -21.14 -6.20 1.41
N ILE A 223 -20.25 -5.30 0.98
CA ILE A 223 -20.08 -3.96 1.55
C ILE A 223 -21.00 -2.95 0.87
N SER A 224 -21.29 -3.14 -0.41
CA SER A 224 -22.16 -2.25 -1.19
C SER A 224 -23.66 -2.50 -0.99
N MET A 225 -24.03 -3.59 -0.31
CA MET A 225 -25.40 -3.87 0.16
C MET A 225 -25.58 -3.35 1.58
#